data_AF-A0A920SRV1-F1
#
_entry.id   AF-A0A920SRV1-F1
#
_cell.length_a   1.000
_cell.length_b   1.000
_cell.length_c   1.000
_cell.angle_alpha   90.00
_cell.angle_beta   90.00
_cell.angle_gamma   90.00
#
_symmetry.space_group_name_H-M   'P 1'
#
loop_
_entity.id
_entity.type
_entity.pdbx_description
1 polymer ?
#
loop_
_entity_poly.entity_id
_entity_poly.type
_entity_poly.pdbx_seq_one_letter_code
_entity_poly.pdbx_strand_id
1 'polypeptide(L)'
;MTDRLSNQRALFNIPEDVVYLNCASQGPFMRQTCDAGHEGVLRKAKPWDPSMRARTLDEIESCRAVYGNLVGAGADDIALVHSTSYGIPGGSLEPQPR
;
A
#
# COMPACT_ATOMS: atom_id res chain seq x y z
N MET A 1 -19.92 22.62 -4.25
CA MET A 1 -19.88 21.26 -4.84
C MET A 1 -18.59 21.16 -5.60
N THR A 2 -17.64 20.47 -4.99
CA THR A 2 -16.20 20.57 -5.24
C THR A 2 -15.80 19.83 -6.52
N ASP A 3 -14.74 20.35 -7.11
CA ASP A 3 -14.08 20.00 -8.36
C ASP A 3 -14.19 18.52 -8.80
N ARG A 4 -14.57 18.29 -10.06
CA ARG A 4 -14.73 16.93 -10.61
C ARG A 4 -13.36 16.40 -10.95
N LEU A 5 -12.97 15.27 -10.34
CA LEU A 5 -11.69 14.62 -10.63
C LEU A 5 -11.57 14.32 -12.13
N SER A 6 -10.46 14.74 -12.73
CA SER A 6 -10.17 14.45 -14.14
C SER A 6 -9.99 12.95 -14.36
N ASN A 7 -10.16 12.49 -15.60
CA ASN A 7 -10.04 11.08 -15.94
C ASN A 7 -8.62 10.58 -15.62
N GLN A 8 -8.52 9.58 -14.72
CA GLN A 8 -7.25 9.00 -14.27
C GLN A 8 -6.86 7.70 -15.00
N ARG A 9 -7.58 7.30 -16.06
CA ARG A 9 -7.38 6.01 -16.77
C ARG A 9 -5.94 5.81 -17.23
N ALA A 10 -5.28 6.90 -17.66
CA ALA A 10 -3.90 6.87 -18.13
C ALA A 10 -2.88 6.41 -17.06
N LEU A 11 -3.21 6.54 -15.77
CA LEU A 11 -2.36 6.07 -14.68
C LEU A 11 -2.35 4.54 -14.53
N PHE A 12 -3.29 3.85 -15.18
CA PHE A 12 -3.45 2.41 -15.12
C PHE A 12 -3.09 1.78 -16.48
N ASN A 13 -2.89 0.47 -16.47
CA ASN A 13 -2.65 -0.32 -17.69
C ASN A 13 -3.88 -1.18 -18.02
N ILE A 14 -5.03 -0.55 -18.22
CA ILE A 14 -6.28 -1.22 -18.62
C ILE A 14 -6.39 -1.17 -20.15
N PRO A 15 -6.59 -2.31 -20.86
CA PRO A 15 -6.80 -2.31 -22.31
C PRO A 15 -7.98 -1.42 -22.73
N GLU A 16 -7.88 -0.72 -23.87
CA GLU A 16 -8.88 0.28 -24.32
C GLU A 16 -10.30 -0.28 -24.47
N ASP A 17 -10.41 -1.55 -24.83
CA ASP A 17 -11.66 -2.28 -25.05
C ASP A 17 -12.22 -2.93 -23.76
N VAL A 18 -11.56 -2.75 -22.61
CA VAL A 18 -11.96 -3.36 -21.34
C VAL A 18 -12.61 -2.34 -20.40
N VAL A 19 -13.83 -2.65 -19.98
CA VAL A 19 -14.53 -1.97 -18.88
C VAL A 19 -14.44 -2.85 -17.63
N TYR A 20 -13.54 -2.49 -16.71
CA TYR A 20 -13.29 -3.28 -15.50
C TYR A 20 -14.16 -2.79 -14.33
N LEU A 21 -15.14 -3.61 -13.92
CA LEU A 21 -16.11 -3.27 -12.86
C LEU A 21 -15.94 -4.09 -11.57
N ASN A 22 -14.84 -4.83 -11.41
CA ASN A 22 -14.59 -5.72 -10.26
C ASN A 22 -13.56 -5.17 -9.25
N CYS A 23 -13.40 -3.84 -9.17
CA CYS A 23 -12.42 -3.21 -8.28
C CYS A 23 -12.62 -3.52 -6.79
N ALA A 24 -13.85 -3.85 -6.38
CA ALA A 24 -14.15 -4.24 -5.00
C ALA A 24 -13.51 -5.58 -4.61
N SER A 25 -13.36 -6.50 -5.57
CA SER A 25 -12.64 -7.75 -5.34
C SER A 25 -11.13 -7.57 -5.53
N GLN A 26 -10.71 -6.86 -6.57
CA GLN A 26 -9.30 -6.59 -6.84
C GLN A 26 -9.15 -5.32 -7.68
N GLY A 27 -8.50 -4.29 -7.13
CA GLY A 27 -8.21 -3.07 -7.89
C GLY A 27 -7.04 -3.28 -8.87
N PRO A 28 -7.05 -2.65 -10.06
CA PRO A 28 -5.85 -2.56 -10.88
C PRO A 28 -4.82 -1.66 -10.18
N PHE A 29 -3.54 -2.02 -10.29
CA PHE A 29 -2.46 -1.14 -9.83
C PHE A 29 -2.22 0.02 -10.80
N MET A 30 -1.86 1.17 -10.24
CA MET A 30 -1.26 2.24 -11.02
C MET A 30 0.09 1.78 -11.56
N ARG A 31 0.52 2.33 -12.70
CA ARG A 31 1.83 2.04 -13.31
C ARG A 31 2.97 2.21 -12.32
N GLN A 32 2.98 3.33 -11.58
CA GLN A 32 3.99 3.61 -10.56
C GLN A 32 4.00 2.58 -9.42
N THR A 33 2.84 2.03 -9.04
CA THR A 33 2.77 0.96 -8.03
C THR A 33 3.39 -0.33 -8.56
N CYS A 34 3.18 -0.67 -9.83
CA CYS A 34 3.84 -1.81 -10.46
C CYS A 34 5.37 -1.63 -10.49
N ASP A 35 5.85 -0.44 -10.85
CA ASP A 35 7.29 -0.14 -10.91
C ASP A 35 7.94 -0.28 -9.53
N ALA A 36 7.34 0.32 -8.49
CA ALA A 36 7.82 0.19 -7.11
C ALA A 36 7.80 -1.27 -6.62
N GLY A 37 6.79 -2.05 -7.00
CA GLY A 37 6.71 -3.47 -6.71
C GLY A 37 7.83 -4.27 -7.37
N HIS A 38 8.16 -3.96 -8.62
CA HIS A 38 9.26 -4.58 -9.35
C HIS A 38 10.60 -4.35 -8.63
N GLU A 39 10.88 -3.10 -8.25
CA GLU A 39 12.07 -2.75 -7.48
C GLU A 39 12.13 -3.50 -6.14
N GLY A 40 10.99 -3.63 -5.45
CA GLY A 40 10.89 -4.43 -4.22
C GLY A 40 11.27 -5.90 -4.43
N VAL A 41 10.86 -6.50 -5.55
CA VAL A 41 11.24 -7.88 -5.91
C VAL A 41 12.74 -7.98 -6.19
N LEU A 42 13.30 -7.07 -6.97
CA LEU A 42 14.74 -7.04 -7.28
C LEU A 42 15.60 -6.87 -6.02
N ARG A 43 15.13 -6.03 -5.09
CA ARG A 43 15.73 -5.87 -3.75
C ARG A 43 15.69 -7.18 -2.96
N LYS A 44 14.54 -7.84 -2.91
CA LYS A 44 14.36 -9.11 -2.19
C LYS A 44 15.20 -10.24 -2.78
N ALA A 45 15.49 -10.19 -4.08
CA ALA A 45 16.32 -11.18 -4.76
C ALA A 45 17.80 -11.15 -4.33
N LYS A 46 18.27 -10.08 -3.67
CA LYS A 46 19.66 -9.91 -3.20
C LYS A 46 19.73 -9.70 -1.68
N PRO A 47 19.27 -10.65 -0.85
CA PRO A 47 19.18 -10.45 0.60
C PRO A 47 20.53 -10.27 1.30
N TRP A 48 21.63 -10.70 0.66
CA TRP A 48 23.00 -10.56 1.18
C TRP A 48 23.62 -9.18 0.94
N ASP A 49 23.01 -8.32 0.13
CA ASP A 49 23.53 -6.98 -0.15
C ASP A 49 22.88 -5.95 0.80
N PRO A 50 23.60 -5.42 1.80
CA PRO A 50 23.04 -4.47 2.76
C PRO A 50 22.67 -3.14 2.11
N SER A 51 23.31 -2.75 1.00
CA SER A 51 22.99 -1.49 0.30
C SER A 51 21.56 -1.51 -0.25
N MET A 52 21.07 -2.68 -0.66
CA MET A 52 19.72 -2.87 -1.17
C MET A 52 18.64 -2.59 -0.11
N ARG A 53 18.96 -2.70 1.19
CA ARG A 53 18.02 -2.50 2.31
C ARG A 53 18.28 -1.23 3.12
N ALA A 54 19.28 -0.43 2.74
CA ALA A 54 19.71 0.75 3.49
C ALA A 54 18.60 1.78 3.72
N ARG A 55 17.61 1.84 2.82
CA ARG A 55 16.48 2.79 2.87
C ARG A 55 15.17 2.20 3.39
N THR A 56 15.13 0.91 3.72
CA THR A 56 13.86 0.22 4.03
C THR A 56 13.18 0.78 5.28
N LEU A 57 13.94 1.18 6.31
CA LEU A 57 13.36 1.79 7.52
C LEU A 57 12.74 3.15 7.21
N ASP A 58 13.46 4.01 6.47
CA ASP A 58 12.94 5.32 6.05
C ASP A 58 11.67 5.19 5.19
N GLU A 59 11.64 4.20 4.29
CA GLU A 59 10.46 3.88 3.46
C GLU A 59 9.26 3.44 4.33
N ILE A 60 9.49 2.61 5.36
CA ILE A 60 8.46 2.16 6.30
C ILE A 60 7.86 3.35 7.05
N GLU A 61 8.69 4.20 7.65
CA GLU A 61 8.19 5.36 8.42
C GLU A 61 7.49 6.38 7.53
N SER A 62 7.98 6.58 6.30
CA SER A 62 7.31 7.43 5.31
C SER A 62 5.92 6.91 4.95
N CYS A 63 5.79 5.60 4.70
CA CYS A 63 4.49 4.96 4.43
C CYS A 63 3.52 5.10 5.60
N ARG A 64 3.98 4.87 6.85
CA ARG A 64 3.16 5.04 8.05
C ARG A 64 2.66 6.47 8.21
N ALA A 65 3.54 7.46 8.02
CA ALA A 65 3.18 8.87 8.13
C ALA A 65 2.18 9.31 7.05
N VAL A 66 2.42 8.96 5.78
CA VAL A 66 1.52 9.32 4.67
C VAL A 66 0.14 8.68 4.85
N TYR A 67 0.10 7.40 5.23
CA TYR A 67 -1.16 6.71 5.47
C TYR A 67 -1.89 7.24 6.72
N GLY A 68 -1.17 7.52 7.80
CA GLY A 68 -1.72 8.16 8.99
C GLY A 68 -2.44 9.47 8.65
N ASN A 69 -1.81 10.34 7.87
CA ASN A 69 -2.42 11.57 7.38
C ASN A 69 -3.69 11.33 6.54
N LEU A 70 -3.70 10.28 5.71
CA LEU A 70 -4.86 9.92 4.89
C LEU A 70 -6.09 9.55 5.73
N VAL A 71 -5.88 8.87 6.87
CA VAL A 71 -6.97 8.39 7.74
C VAL A 71 -7.20 9.26 8.99
N GLY A 72 -6.42 10.32 9.18
CA GLY A 72 -6.50 11.21 10.34
C GLY A 72 -5.91 10.62 11.62
N ALA A 73 -4.85 9.83 11.53
CA ALA A 73 -4.14 9.20 12.65
C ALA A 73 -2.64 9.56 12.64
N GLY A 74 -1.95 9.29 13.76
CA GLY A 74 -0.49 9.42 13.84
C GLY A 74 0.21 8.27 13.13
N ALA A 75 1.48 8.46 12.75
CA ALA A 75 2.29 7.37 12.18
C ALA A 75 2.37 6.18 13.17
N ASP A 76 2.45 6.47 14.47
CA ASP A 76 2.52 5.47 15.53
C ASP A 76 1.27 4.58 15.65
N ASP A 77 0.13 5.04 15.13
CA ASP A 77 -1.13 4.30 15.09
C ASP A 77 -1.21 3.34 13.88
N ILE A 78 -0.24 3.36 12.96
CA ILE A 78 -0.25 2.58 11.72
C ILE A 78 0.68 1.38 11.83
N ALA A 79 0.12 0.17 11.64
CA ALA A 79 0.87 -1.06 11.47
C ALA A 79 0.87 -1.50 10.00
N LEU A 80 2.04 -1.88 9.47
CA LEU A 80 2.17 -2.46 8.13
C LEU A 80 1.99 -3.98 8.21
N VAL A 81 0.94 -4.51 7.57
CA VAL A 81 0.60 -5.94 7.54
C VAL A 81 0.38 -6.42 6.10
N HIS A 82 0.39 -7.73 5.88
CA HIS A 82 0.29 -8.31 4.53
C HIS A 82 -1.07 -8.13 3.86
N SER A 83 -2.15 -8.20 4.63
CA SER A 83 -3.51 -8.03 4.13
C SER A 83 -4.47 -7.69 5.28
N THR A 84 -5.69 -7.29 4.94
CA THR A 84 -6.75 -6.97 5.91
C THR A 84 -6.99 -8.12 6.89
N SER A 85 -6.96 -9.38 6.44
CA SER A 85 -7.23 -10.53 7.30
C SER A 85 -6.17 -10.73 8.39
N TYR A 86 -4.92 -10.31 8.16
CA TYR A 86 -3.87 -10.35 9.19
C TYR A 86 -4.05 -9.25 10.25
N GLY A 87 -4.77 -8.19 9.93
CA GLY A 87 -5.10 -7.12 10.89
C GLY A 87 -6.34 -7.41 11.74
N ILE A 88 -7.09 -8.48 11.44
CA ILE A 88 -8.25 -8.90 12.22
C ILE A 88 -7.76 -9.92 13.26
N PRO A 89 -7.81 -9.58 14.56
CA PRO A 89 -7.52 -10.54 15.62
C PRO A 89 -8.47 -11.74 15.51
N GLY A 90 -7.93 -12.96 15.61
CA GLY A 90 -8.76 -14.14 15.81
C GLY A 90 -9.58 -13.98 17.09
N GLY A 91 -10.87 -14.30 17.05
CA GLY A 91 -11.84 -14.01 18.11
C GLY A 91 -11.42 -14.44 19.52
N SER A 92 -10.76 -13.56 20.23
CA SER A 92 -10.62 -13.44 21.69
C SER A 92 -9.71 -12.24 21.95
N LEU A 93 -10.28 -11.05 21.97
CA LEU A 93 -9.61 -9.90 22.55
C LEU A 93 -10.21 -9.68 23.93
N GLU A 94 -9.46 -10.07 24.97
CA GLU A 94 -9.53 -9.31 26.20
C GLU A 94 -8.92 -7.92 25.93
N PRO A 95 -9.56 -6.84 26.39
CA PRO A 95 -9.02 -5.50 26.21
C PRO A 95 -7.70 -5.36 26.98
N GLN A 96 -6.61 -5.06 26.26
CA GLN A 96 -5.36 -4.63 26.88
C GLN A 96 -5.53 -3.20 27.42
N PRO A 97 -5.15 -2.93 28.69
CA PRO A 97 -5.23 -1.58 29.24
C PRO A 97 -4.23 -0.65 28.52
N ARG A 98 -4.65 0.61 28.34
CA ARG A 98 -3.82 1.72 27.87
C ARG A 98 -2.75 2.10 28.88
#